data_AF-A0A504IYY7-F1
#
_entry.id   AF-A0A504IYY7-F1
#
_cell.length_a   1.000
_cell.length_b   1.000
_cell.length_c   1.000
_cell.angle_alpha   90.00
_cell.angle_beta   90.00
_cell.angle_gamma   90.00
#
_symmetry.space_group_name_H-M   'P 1'
#
loop_
_entity.id
_entity.type
_entity.pdbx_description
1 polymer ?
#
loop_
_entity_poly.entity_id
_entity_poly.type
_entity_poly.pdbx_seq_one_letter_code
_entity_poly.pdbx_strand_id
1 'polypeptide(L)'
;MKKTGYKYQIEQRLKKDNWQISSIDSNYEWWDDEHWKLELKHNPEISFYLCFIVDPMFEGTRKKGQGIYEIKASTKFPANWNDNSNKISSISMTKRNFEIKLEEFIQNLKEYKKVKTKHKKV
;
A
#
# COMPACT_ATOMS: atom_id res chain seq x y z
N MET A 1 11.88 21.21 2.13
CA MET A 1 10.54 21.08 2.74
C MET A 1 10.44 19.72 3.41
N LYS A 2 9.99 19.65 4.67
CA LYS A 2 9.70 18.34 5.32
C LYS A 2 8.49 17.73 4.61
N LYS A 3 8.66 16.55 4.01
CA LYS A 3 7.51 15.75 3.56
C LYS A 3 6.75 15.30 4.82
N THR A 4 5.44 15.51 4.86
CA THR A 4 4.57 15.19 6.00
C THR A 4 3.33 14.41 5.53
N GLY A 5 2.62 13.76 6.45
CA GLY A 5 1.39 13.01 6.18
C GLY A 5 1.57 11.49 6.10
N TYR A 6 0.44 10.77 5.99
CA TYR A 6 0.40 9.31 6.08
C TYR A 6 1.21 8.61 4.98
N LYS A 7 1.20 9.13 3.74
CA LYS A 7 2.01 8.59 2.64
C LYS A 7 3.49 8.60 2.99
N TYR A 8 3.99 9.72 3.54
CA TYR A 8 5.38 9.84 3.96
C TYR A 8 5.69 8.89 5.13
N GLN A 9 4.82 8.76 6.12
CA GLN A 9 5.01 7.83 7.24
C GLN A 9 5.14 6.38 6.75
N ILE A 10 4.25 5.96 5.83
CA ILE A 10 4.29 4.64 5.20
C ILE A 10 5.59 4.46 4.41
N GLU A 11 5.95 5.41 3.55
CA GLU A 11 7.18 5.40 2.76
C GLU A 11 8.43 5.22 3.64
N GLN A 12 8.54 6.00 4.73
CA GLN A 12 9.68 5.89 5.64
C GLN A 12 9.75 4.52 6.32
N ARG A 13 8.61 3.95 6.69
CA ARG A 13 8.57 2.65 7.36
C ARG A 13 8.93 1.52 6.39
N LEU A 14 8.43 1.58 5.17
CA LEU A 14 8.80 0.65 4.09
C LEU A 14 10.29 0.74 3.73
N LYS A 15 10.85 1.95 3.65
CA LYS A 15 12.28 2.17 3.40
C LYS A 15 13.18 1.55 4.46
N LYS A 16 12.79 1.62 5.74
CA LYS A 16 13.52 0.96 6.85
C LYS A 16 13.55 -0.56 6.70
N ASP A 17 12.55 -1.13 6.04
CA ASP A 17 12.46 -2.57 5.75
C ASP A 17 13.04 -2.95 4.37
N ASN A 18 13.86 -2.08 3.76
CA ASN A 18 14.53 -2.27 2.47
C ASN A 18 13.60 -2.40 1.26
N TRP A 19 12.37 -1.89 1.36
CA TRP A 19 11.53 -1.68 0.19
C TRP A 19 11.94 -0.39 -0.53
N GLN A 20 11.82 -0.41 -1.85
CA GLN A 20 11.92 0.77 -2.70
C GLN A 20 10.68 0.88 -3.56
N ILE A 21 10.27 2.11 -3.85
CA ILE A 21 9.18 2.37 -4.78
C ILE A 21 9.79 2.33 -6.18
N SER A 22 9.37 1.36 -7.00
CA SER A 22 9.83 1.21 -8.39
C SER A 22 8.99 2.03 -9.37
N SER A 23 7.69 2.19 -9.10
CA SER A 23 6.82 3.12 -9.84
C SER A 23 5.75 3.74 -8.94
N ILE A 24 5.29 4.93 -9.34
CA ILE A 24 4.12 5.61 -8.77
C ILE A 24 3.24 5.98 -9.94
N ASP A 25 2.05 5.40 -9.96
CA ASP A 25 1.06 5.58 -11.01
C ASP A 25 -0.29 5.96 -10.36
N SER A 26 -1.30 6.32 -11.17
CA SER A 26 -2.60 6.76 -10.66
C SER A 26 -3.67 6.72 -11.75
N ASN A 27 -4.94 6.74 -11.35
CA ASN A 27 -6.10 6.84 -12.23
C ASN A 27 -6.21 5.69 -13.24
N TYR A 28 -5.76 4.49 -12.88
CA TYR A 28 -6.04 3.30 -13.68
C TYR A 28 -7.53 2.96 -13.66
N GLU A 29 -8.17 3.23 -12.53
CA GLU A 29 -9.59 3.02 -12.28
C GLU A 29 -10.17 4.20 -11.50
N TRP A 30 -11.50 4.35 -11.49
CA TRP A 30 -12.17 5.44 -10.78
C TRP A 30 -11.85 5.47 -9.27
N TRP A 31 -11.59 4.30 -8.69
CA TRP A 31 -11.25 4.11 -7.28
C TRP A 31 -9.76 4.24 -6.97
N ASP A 32 -8.89 4.30 -7.97
CA ASP A 32 -7.43 4.36 -7.82
C ASP A 32 -6.95 5.82 -7.76
N ASP A 33 -6.77 6.36 -6.55
CA ASP A 33 -6.21 7.71 -6.39
C ASP A 33 -4.73 7.77 -6.79
N GLU A 34 -4.00 6.75 -6.37
CA GLU A 34 -2.58 6.54 -6.58
C GLU A 34 -2.27 5.10 -6.20
N HIS A 35 -1.28 4.51 -6.84
CA HIS A 35 -0.73 3.26 -6.40
C HIS A 35 0.78 3.24 -6.59
N TRP A 36 1.46 2.56 -5.67
CA TRP A 36 2.90 2.38 -5.71
C TRP A 36 3.21 0.93 -6.00
N LYS A 37 4.11 0.69 -6.93
CA LYS A 37 4.77 -0.60 -7.02
C LYS A 37 6.00 -0.59 -6.12
N LEU A 38 6.05 -1.52 -5.18
CA LEU A 38 7.16 -1.69 -4.25
C LEU A 38 7.91 -2.97 -4.53
N GLU A 39 9.24 -2.87 -4.54
CA GLU A 39 10.17 -3.96 -4.79
C GLU A 39 11.19 -4.01 -3.66
N LEU A 40 11.63 -5.21 -3.30
CA LEU A 40 12.70 -5.35 -2.32
C LEU A 40 14.04 -4.99 -2.98
N LYS A 41 14.81 -4.07 -2.38
CA LYS A 41 16.04 -3.50 -2.96
C LYS A 41 17.03 -4.53 -3.52
N HIS A 42 17.16 -5.69 -2.87
CA HIS A 42 18.11 -6.75 -3.25
C HIS A 42 17.44 -7.97 -3.88
N ASN A 43 16.12 -7.93 -4.14
CA ASN A 43 15.40 -9.00 -4.81
C ASN A 43 14.09 -8.46 -5.44
N PRO A 44 14.15 -7.86 -6.64
CA PRO A 44 13.00 -7.23 -7.29
C PRO A 44 11.83 -8.18 -7.58
N GLU A 45 12.07 -9.50 -7.66
CA GLU A 45 11.01 -10.49 -7.79
C GLU A 45 10.05 -10.50 -6.59
N ILE A 46 10.52 -10.09 -5.41
CA ILE A 46 9.67 -9.87 -4.25
C ILE A 46 9.14 -8.45 -4.35
N SER A 47 7.89 -8.35 -4.81
CA SER A 47 7.19 -7.09 -5.00
C SER A 47 5.75 -7.15 -4.50
N PHE A 48 5.13 -5.99 -4.37
CA PHE A 48 3.71 -5.81 -4.14
C PHE A 48 3.25 -4.42 -4.60
N TYR A 49 1.94 -4.25 -4.75
CA TYR A 49 1.29 -2.98 -5.01
C TYR A 49 0.70 -2.41 -3.72
N LEU A 50 0.90 -1.13 -3.49
CA LEU A 50 0.25 -0.34 -2.44
C LEU A 50 -0.73 0.63 -3.10
N CYS A 51 -2.03 0.34 -3.01
CA CYS A 51 -3.08 1.16 -3.63
C CYS A 51 -3.74 2.07 -2.60
N PHE A 52 -3.93 3.33 -2.95
CA PHE A 52 -4.69 4.32 -2.18
C PHE A 52 -6.11 4.37 -2.76
N ILE A 53 -7.02 3.65 -2.13
CA ILE A 53 -8.37 3.38 -2.64
C ILE A 53 -9.32 4.47 -2.16
N VAL A 54 -10.00 5.10 -3.12
CA VAL A 54 -11.04 6.10 -2.90
C VAL A 54 -12.30 5.43 -2.37
N ASP A 55 -13.00 6.11 -1.45
CA ASP A 55 -14.29 5.70 -0.93
C ASP A 55 -15.32 5.61 -2.07
N PRO A 56 -15.93 4.44 -2.32
CA PRO A 56 -17.00 4.29 -3.30
C PRO A 56 -18.21 5.21 -3.06
N MET A 57 -18.40 5.66 -1.82
CA MET A 57 -19.48 6.56 -1.43
C MET A 57 -19.05 8.04 -1.43
N PHE A 58 -17.85 8.36 -1.94
CA PHE A 58 -17.40 9.75 -2.01
C PHE A 58 -18.24 10.55 -3.01
N GLU A 59 -18.91 11.60 -2.51
CA GLU A 59 -19.72 12.49 -3.35
C GLU A 59 -18.92 13.73 -3.81
N GLY A 60 -19.16 14.15 -5.05
CA GLY A 60 -18.63 15.39 -5.62
C GLY A 60 -17.25 15.28 -6.28
N THR A 61 -16.70 16.42 -6.70
CA THR A 61 -15.38 16.49 -7.34
C THR A 61 -14.27 16.30 -6.31
N ARG A 62 -13.43 15.27 -6.49
CA ARG A 62 -12.29 14.99 -5.60
C ARG A 62 -10.98 15.60 -6.10
N LYS A 63 -10.12 16.05 -5.19
CA LYS A 63 -8.69 16.26 -5.47
C LYS A 63 -7.89 15.01 -5.09
N LYS A 64 -6.70 14.85 -5.69
CA LYS A 64 -5.78 13.76 -5.35
C LYS A 64 -5.50 13.70 -3.85
N GLY A 65 -5.59 12.50 -3.27
CA GLY A 65 -5.41 12.25 -1.84
C GLY A 65 -6.62 12.58 -0.96
N GLN A 66 -7.75 13.02 -1.54
CA GLN A 66 -9.02 13.17 -0.82
C GLN A 66 -9.88 11.92 -0.97
N GLY A 67 -10.70 11.65 0.06
CA GLY A 67 -11.65 10.54 0.03
C GLY A 67 -10.98 9.17 0.09
N ILE A 68 -9.74 9.05 0.55
CA ILE A 68 -9.09 7.74 0.70
C ILE A 68 -9.77 6.97 1.82
N TYR A 69 -10.37 5.84 1.48
CA TYR A 69 -11.06 4.92 2.40
C TYR A 69 -10.12 3.83 2.93
N GLU A 70 -9.25 3.31 2.06
CA GLU A 70 -8.37 2.19 2.37
C GLU A 70 -7.02 2.35 1.68
N ILE A 71 -5.95 1.97 2.38
CA ILE A 71 -4.63 1.77 1.79
C ILE A 71 -4.39 0.26 1.77
N LYS A 72 -4.31 -0.34 0.57
CA LYS A 72 -4.27 -1.80 0.40
C LYS A 72 -2.93 -2.25 -0.18
N ALA A 73 -2.29 -3.20 0.49
CA ALA A 73 -1.13 -3.91 -0.05
C ALA A 73 -1.57 -5.25 -0.66
N SER A 74 -1.14 -5.53 -1.89
CA SER A 74 -1.51 -6.75 -2.61
C SER A 74 -0.41 -7.21 -3.56
N THR A 75 -0.30 -8.52 -3.83
CA THR A 75 0.74 -9.07 -4.72
C THR A 75 0.50 -8.77 -6.20
N LYS A 76 -0.73 -8.44 -6.57
CA LYS A 76 -1.17 -8.01 -7.90
C LYS A 76 -2.02 -6.76 -7.76
N PHE A 77 -2.06 -5.92 -8.78
CA PHE A 77 -2.99 -4.80 -8.82
C PHE A 77 -4.43 -5.33 -8.67
N PRO A 78 -5.25 -4.79 -7.75
CA PRO A 78 -6.61 -5.27 -7.53
C PRO A 78 -7.48 -5.15 -8.79
N ALA A 79 -8.30 -6.15 -9.07
CA ALA A 79 -9.24 -6.08 -10.21
C ALA A 79 -10.35 -5.03 -9.99
N ASN A 80 -10.67 -4.74 -8.72
CA ASN A 80 -11.59 -3.69 -8.32
C ASN A 80 -11.28 -3.24 -6.87
N TRP A 81 -11.97 -2.20 -6.40
CA TRP A 81 -11.74 -1.61 -5.08
C TRP A 81 -11.89 -2.59 -3.91
N ASN A 82 -12.76 -3.61 -4.00
CA ASN A 82 -13.01 -4.57 -2.92
C ASN A 82 -12.30 -5.93 -3.12
N ASP A 83 -11.50 -6.08 -4.17
CA ASP A 83 -10.75 -7.31 -4.44
C ASP A 83 -9.73 -7.56 -3.32
N ASN A 84 -9.84 -8.76 -2.74
CA ASN A 84 -8.99 -9.24 -1.65
C ASN A 84 -8.24 -10.52 -2.03
N SER A 85 -8.38 -11.02 -3.26
CA SER A 85 -7.80 -12.29 -3.74
C SER A 85 -6.28 -12.36 -3.55
N ASN A 86 -5.61 -11.22 -3.69
CA ASN A 86 -4.16 -11.08 -3.61
C ASN A 86 -3.73 -10.16 -2.45
N LYS A 87 -4.61 -9.91 -1.47
CA LYS A 87 -4.34 -8.99 -0.37
C LYS A 87 -3.27 -9.55 0.57
N ILE A 88 -2.32 -8.69 0.92
CA ILE A 88 -1.34 -8.93 1.99
C ILE A 88 -1.84 -8.28 3.29
N SER A 89 -2.20 -6.99 3.23
CA SER A 89 -2.67 -6.23 4.39
C SER A 89 -3.38 -4.96 3.93
N SER A 90 -4.10 -4.28 4.82
CA SER A 90 -4.69 -2.97 4.53
C SER A 90 -4.85 -2.09 5.76
N ILE A 91 -4.90 -0.77 5.54
CA ILE A 91 -5.20 0.26 6.54
C ILE A 91 -6.53 0.91 6.16
N SER A 92 -7.54 0.74 7.01
CA SER A 92 -8.79 1.51 6.89
C SER A 92 -8.58 2.93 7.43
N MET A 93 -8.91 3.93 6.61
CA MET A 93 -8.74 5.36 6.93
C MET A 93 -9.92 5.98 7.68
N THR A 94 -11.04 5.25 7.85
CA THR A 94 -12.29 5.77 8.43
C THR A 94 -12.33 5.78 9.96
N LYS A 95 -11.38 5.15 10.67
CA LYS A 95 -11.37 5.09 12.15
C LYS A 95 -10.11 5.73 12.74
N ARG A 96 -10.25 6.28 13.95
CA ARG A 96 -9.15 6.76 14.81
C ARG A 96 -8.05 5.68 14.97
N ASN A 97 -6.83 6.10 15.32
CA ASN A 97 -5.64 5.26 15.54
C ASN A 97 -4.90 4.79 14.27
N PHE A 98 -4.60 5.72 13.35
CA PHE A 98 -3.76 5.44 12.17
C PHE A 98 -2.42 4.78 12.54
N GLU A 99 -1.73 5.29 13.57
CA GLU A 99 -0.42 4.78 13.98
C GLU A 99 -0.46 3.29 14.41
N ILE A 100 -1.48 2.87 15.15
CA ILE A 100 -1.64 1.46 15.56
C ILE A 100 -1.83 0.57 14.34
N LYS A 101 -2.75 0.97 13.44
CA LYS A 101 -3.01 0.24 12.20
C LYS A 101 -1.80 0.22 11.28
N LEU A 102 -1.00 1.29 11.27
CA LEU A 102 0.23 1.36 10.51
C LEU A 102 1.25 0.33 11.02
N GLU A 103 1.42 0.20 12.34
CA GLU A 103 2.33 -0.82 12.89
C GLU A 103 1.85 -2.25 12.56
N GLU A 104 0.55 -2.53 12.69
CA GLU A 104 -0.04 -3.82 12.28
C GLU A 104 0.17 -4.10 10.79
N PHE A 105 -0.09 -3.10 9.95
CA PHE A 105 0.11 -3.17 8.51
C PHE A 105 1.56 -3.50 8.15
N ILE A 106 2.52 -2.82 8.78
CA ILE A 106 3.95 -3.03 8.54
C ILE A 106 4.39 -4.41 9.04
N GLN A 107 3.86 -4.87 10.17
CA GLN A 107 4.15 -6.21 10.68
C GLN A 107 3.69 -7.30 9.70
N ASN A 108 2.49 -7.18 9.14
CA ASN A 108 2.00 -8.10 8.10
C ASN A 108 2.89 -8.10 6.84
N LEU A 109 3.39 -6.94 6.42
CA LEU A 109 4.34 -6.84 5.30
C LEU A 109 5.68 -7.51 5.60
N LYS A 110 6.17 -7.43 6.84
CA LYS A 110 7.38 -8.14 7.28
C LYS A 110 7.18 -9.65 7.24
N GLU A 111 6.01 -10.14 7.62
CA GLU A 111 5.68 -11.57 7.55
C GLU A 111 5.62 -12.06 6.12
N TYR A 112 4.95 -11.33 5.23
CA TYR A 112 4.97 -11.58 3.79
C TYR A 112 6.40 -11.68 3.24
N LYS A 113 7.25 -10.69 3.57
CA LYS A 113 8.67 -10.69 3.19
C LYS A 113 9.41 -11.93 3.68
N LYS A 114 9.20 -12.35 4.93
CA LYS A 114 9.83 -13.56 5.50
C LYS A 114 9.40 -14.82 4.75
N VAL A 115 8.11 -14.96 4.43
CA VAL A 115 7.60 -16.12 3.69
C VAL A 115 8.23 -16.19 2.31
N LYS A 116 8.22 -15.07 1.56
CA LYS A 116 8.76 -15.02 0.19
C LYS A 116 10.27 -15.22 0.11
N THR A 117 11.02 -14.73 1.11
CA THR A 117 12.49 -14.95 1.16
C THR A 117 12.86 -16.37 1.56
N LYS A 118 12.07 -17.05 2.40
CA LYS A 118 12.30 -18.47 2.75
C LYS A 118 12.05 -19.42 1.57
N HIS A 119 11.03 -19.17 0.76
CA HIS A 119 10.66 -20.04 -0.37
C HIS A 119 11.68 -20.02 -1.52
N LYS A 120 12.67 -19.10 -1.50
CA LYS A 120 13.73 -19.00 -2.51
C LYS A 120 15.05 -19.67 -2.10
N LYS A 121 15.11 -20.28 -0.90
CA LYS A 121 16.26 -21.11 -0.47
C LYS A 121 16.01 -22.57 -0.86
N VAL A 122 15.95 -22.86 -2.16
CA VAL A 122 16.02 -24.21 -2.74
C VAL A 122 16.84 -24.13 -4.02
#